data_AF-A0A853BJB4-F1
#
_entry.id   AF-A0A853BJB4-F1
#
_cell.length_a   1.000
_cell.length_b   1.000
_cell.length_c   1.000
_cell.angle_alpha   90.00
_cell.angle_beta   90.00
_cell.angle_gamma   90.00
#
_symmetry.space_group_name_H-M   'P 1'
#
loop_
_entity.id
_entity.type
_entity.pdbx_description
1 polymer ?
#
loop_
_entity_poly.entity_id
_entity_poly.type
_entity_poly.pdbx_seq_one_letter_code
_entity_poly.pdbx_strand_id
1 'polypeptide(L)'
;MAEMAETTRTLDPAGAAPTADPADLPAAAPHRVPAPSAGVGELRERIDRIDAQLADLLERRALLAADVQRLKPVGGFAGRDPERERALVAAMAERAPRLGAARLARIMAGVIEAGLEAAEEERAAR
;
A
#
# COMPACT_ATOMS: atom_id res chain seq x y z
N MET A 1 -35.31 -41.17 28.90
CA MET A 1 -35.45 -39.92 28.12
C MET A 1 -34.22 -39.09 28.43
N ALA A 2 -33.21 -39.21 27.59
CA ALA A 2 -31.94 -38.50 27.69
C ALA A 2 -31.88 -37.44 26.60
N GLU A 3 -31.02 -36.43 26.79
CA GLU A 3 -30.62 -35.40 25.81
C GLU A 3 -31.70 -34.33 25.49
N MET A 4 -31.45 -33.01 25.47
CA MET A 4 -30.22 -32.23 25.30
C MET A 4 -30.35 -30.89 26.05
N ALA A 5 -29.36 -30.52 26.86
CA ALA A 5 -29.17 -29.14 27.32
C ALA A 5 -28.29 -28.41 26.30
N GLU A 6 -28.90 -27.56 25.49
CA GLU A 6 -28.21 -26.76 24.48
C GLU A 6 -27.59 -25.53 25.14
N THR A 7 -26.35 -25.70 25.62
CA THR A 7 -25.44 -24.61 25.98
C THR A 7 -24.35 -24.55 24.93
N THR A 8 -24.30 -23.48 24.12
CA THR A 8 -23.12 -22.96 23.39
C THR A 8 -23.63 -21.89 22.42
N ARG A 9 -23.05 -20.70 22.24
CA ARG A 9 -22.00 -19.92 22.91
C ARG A 9 -22.05 -18.61 22.14
N THR A 10 -22.35 -17.50 22.80
CA THR A 10 -22.23 -16.16 22.20
C THR A 10 -20.76 -15.96 21.83
N LEU A 11 -20.47 -15.79 20.55
CA LEU A 11 -19.17 -15.38 20.05
C LEU A 11 -19.28 -13.94 19.58
N ASP A 12 -18.70 -13.03 20.35
CA ASP A 12 -17.84 -11.94 19.85
C ASP A 12 -17.19 -11.24 21.06
N PRO A 13 -16.06 -10.50 20.92
CA PRO A 13 -15.24 -10.27 19.73
C PRO A 13 -13.73 -10.37 20.02
N ALA A 14 -12.88 -9.99 19.04
CA ALA A 14 -11.46 -9.66 19.19
C ALA A 14 -10.45 -10.84 19.17
N GLY A 15 -10.14 -11.29 17.95
CA GLY A 15 -8.86 -11.92 17.62
C GLY A 15 -8.07 -11.01 16.68
N ALA A 16 -7.66 -9.83 17.17
CA ALA A 16 -6.74 -8.97 16.44
C ALA A 16 -5.40 -9.70 16.30
N ALA A 17 -5.13 -10.22 15.10
CA ALA A 17 -3.79 -10.64 14.70
C ALA A 17 -2.84 -9.45 14.87
N PRO A 18 -1.55 -9.67 15.21
CA PRO A 18 -0.61 -8.59 15.46
C PRO A 18 -0.51 -7.70 14.23
N THR A 19 -1.10 -6.51 14.33
CA THR A 19 -0.83 -5.42 13.40
C THR A 19 0.63 -5.08 13.59
N ALA A 20 1.46 -5.35 12.58
CA ALA A 20 2.78 -4.71 12.51
C ALA A 20 2.57 -3.22 12.78
N ASP A 21 3.25 -2.71 13.80
CA ASP A 21 3.08 -1.36 14.29
C ASP A 21 3.37 -0.38 13.13
N PRO A 22 2.45 0.53 12.77
CA PRO A 22 2.73 1.58 11.79
C PRO A 22 3.94 2.46 12.17
N ALA A 23 4.47 2.33 13.40
CA ALA A 23 5.67 3.01 13.89
C ALA A 23 7.01 2.57 13.27
N ASP A 24 7.09 1.42 12.57
CA ASP A 24 8.37 0.94 12.00
C ASP A 24 8.71 1.51 10.62
N LEU A 25 7.81 2.27 10.00
CA LEU A 25 8.18 3.11 8.87
C LEU A 25 8.77 4.41 9.43
N PRO A 26 10.08 4.68 9.24
CA PRO A 26 10.65 5.93 9.72
C PRO A 26 9.82 7.08 9.14
N ALA A 27 9.36 7.97 10.02
CA ALA A 27 8.65 9.18 9.62
C ALA A 27 9.48 9.86 8.53
N ALA A 28 8.92 9.96 7.32
CA ALA A 28 9.61 10.54 6.18
C ALA A 28 10.14 11.92 6.58
N ALA A 29 11.46 12.07 6.59
CA ALA A 29 12.12 13.31 6.92
C ALA A 29 11.54 14.46 6.06
N PRO A 30 11.44 15.69 6.60
CA PRO A 30 10.90 16.81 5.84
C PRO A 30 11.63 16.97 4.50
N HIS A 31 10.87 17.24 3.43
CA HIS A 31 11.40 17.39 2.07
C HIS A 31 12.44 18.52 2.02
N ARG A 32 13.73 18.16 2.02
CA ARG A 32 14.80 19.14 1.91
C ARG A 32 15.14 19.38 0.45
N VAL A 33 14.97 20.62 0.00
CA VAL A 33 15.46 21.06 -1.31
C VAL A 33 17.00 20.89 -1.32
N PRO A 34 17.59 20.26 -2.35
CA PRO A 34 19.04 20.20 -2.51
C PRO A 34 19.66 21.61 -2.45
N ALA A 35 20.85 21.74 -1.86
CA ALA A 35 21.57 23.01 -1.87
C ALA A 35 21.88 23.43 -3.32
N PRO A 36 21.86 24.74 -3.64
CA PRO A 36 22.01 25.25 -5.00
C PRO A 36 23.37 24.96 -5.65
N SER A 37 24.34 24.44 -4.90
CA SER A 37 25.69 24.11 -5.37
C SER A 37 25.88 22.65 -5.79
N ALA A 38 24.86 21.78 -5.69
CA ALA A 38 24.99 20.37 -6.07
C ALA A 38 25.12 20.23 -7.59
N GLY A 39 26.15 19.52 -8.05
CA GLY A 39 26.32 19.19 -9.47
C GLY A 39 25.28 18.17 -9.96
N VAL A 40 25.04 18.12 -11.28
CA VAL A 40 24.06 17.18 -11.88
C VAL A 40 24.35 15.72 -11.51
N GLY A 41 25.62 15.32 -11.44
CA GLY A 41 26.02 13.96 -11.04
C GLY A 41 25.56 13.60 -9.62
N GLU A 42 25.85 14.47 -8.65
CA GLU A 42 25.43 14.28 -7.25
C GLU A 42 23.90 14.20 -7.12
N LEU A 43 23.17 15.04 -7.88
CA LEU A 43 21.71 15.00 -7.89
C LEU A 43 21.16 13.69 -8.46
N ARG A 44 21.80 13.14 -9.49
CA ARG A 44 21.42 11.82 -10.06
C ARG A 44 21.67 10.70 -9.08
N GLU A 45 22.84 10.65 -8.45
CA GLU A 45 23.11 9.62 -7.42
C GLU A 45 22.11 9.68 -6.26
N ARG A 46 21.63 10.89 -5.91
CA ARG A 46 20.57 11.05 -4.92
C ARG A 46 19.23 10.53 -5.41
N ILE A 47 18.88 10.75 -6.67
CA ILE A 47 17.68 10.18 -7.32
C ILE A 47 17.78 8.66 -7.32
N ASP A 48 18.91 8.09 -7.73
CA ASP A 48 19.12 6.63 -7.78
C ASP A 48 18.91 5.97 -6.41
N ARG A 49 19.38 6.62 -5.33
CA ARG A 49 19.14 6.14 -3.95
C ARG A 49 17.67 6.21 -3.54
N ILE A 50 16.93 7.21 -4.02
CA ILE A 50 15.48 7.32 -3.77
C ILE A 50 14.75 6.25 -4.59
N ASP A 51 15.15 6.03 -5.84
CA ASP A 51 14.54 5.04 -6.72
C ASP A 51 14.73 3.61 -6.20
N ALA A 52 15.91 3.31 -5.62
CA ALA A 52 16.13 2.03 -4.92
C ALA A 52 15.16 1.85 -3.74
N GLN A 53 14.97 2.90 -2.92
CA GLN A 53 13.99 2.85 -1.82
C GLN A 53 12.55 2.76 -2.33
N LEU A 54 12.24 3.41 -3.46
CA LEU A 54 10.93 3.34 -4.09
C LEU A 54 10.64 1.93 -4.57
N ALA A 55 11.60 1.24 -5.20
CA ALA A 55 11.46 -0.15 -5.64
C ALA A 55 11.12 -1.08 -4.45
N ASP A 56 11.85 -0.96 -3.35
CA ASP A 56 11.61 -1.70 -2.12
C ASP A 56 10.22 -1.44 -1.50
N LEU A 57 9.74 -0.20 -1.57
CA LEU A 57 8.41 0.17 -1.08
C LEU A 57 7.30 -0.34 -2.01
N LEU A 58 7.52 -0.31 -3.32
CA LEU A 58 6.59 -0.84 -4.31
C LEU A 58 6.42 -2.35 -4.17
N GLU A 59 7.52 -3.09 -3.97
CA GLU A 59 7.48 -4.54 -3.73
C GLU A 59 6.66 -4.88 -2.48
N ARG A 60 6.97 -4.24 -1.35
CA ARG A 60 6.21 -4.43 -0.10
C ARG A 60 4.73 -4.11 -0.29
N ARG A 61 4.42 -3.04 -1.03
CA ARG A 61 3.04 -2.66 -1.32
C ARG A 61 2.33 -3.70 -2.20
N ALA A 62 3.01 -4.27 -3.19
CA ALA A 62 2.46 -5.31 -4.06
C ALA A 62 2.14 -6.58 -3.27
N LEU A 63 3.05 -7.02 -2.39
CA LEU A 63 2.83 -8.14 -1.47
C LEU A 63 1.58 -7.91 -0.59
N LEU A 64 1.47 -6.73 0.04
CA LEU A 64 0.29 -6.38 0.84
C LEU A 64 -0.99 -6.32 0.00
N ALA A 65 -0.90 -5.84 -1.25
CA ALA A 65 -2.04 -5.84 -2.16
C ALA A 65 -2.47 -7.28 -2.50
N ALA A 66 -1.53 -8.19 -2.77
CA ALA A 66 -1.81 -9.59 -3.00
C ALA A 66 -2.51 -10.23 -1.79
N ASP A 67 -2.04 -9.94 -0.56
CA ASP A 67 -2.67 -10.40 0.68
C ASP A 67 -4.12 -9.92 0.80
N VAL A 68 -4.36 -8.63 0.56
CA VAL A 68 -5.71 -8.06 0.53
C VAL A 68 -6.58 -8.74 -0.52
N GLN A 69 -6.04 -9.01 -1.71
CA GLN A 69 -6.78 -9.67 -2.80
C GLN A 69 -7.19 -11.10 -2.43
N ARG A 70 -6.38 -11.84 -1.67
CA ARG A 70 -6.74 -13.19 -1.18
C ARG A 70 -7.86 -13.16 -0.15
N LEU A 71 -8.03 -12.05 0.57
CA LEU A 71 -9.07 -11.89 1.60
C LEU A 71 -10.39 -11.34 1.04
N LYS A 72 -10.38 -10.70 -0.14
CA LYS A 72 -11.58 -10.10 -0.73
C LYS A 72 -12.49 -11.17 -1.37
N PRO A 73 -13.82 -11.06 -1.21
CA PRO A 73 -14.77 -11.95 -1.88
C PRO A 73 -14.80 -11.74 -3.40
N VAL A 74 -14.51 -10.51 -3.86
CA VAL A 74 -14.29 -10.15 -5.26
C VAL A 74 -12.88 -9.60 -5.43
N GLY A 75 -12.01 -10.40 -6.04
CA GLY A 75 -10.61 -10.07 -6.27
C GLY A 75 -10.34 -9.33 -7.59
N GLY A 76 -9.07 -9.04 -7.85
CA GLY A 76 -8.58 -8.40 -9.07
C GLY A 76 -9.13 -6.98 -9.27
N PHE A 77 -9.23 -6.60 -10.53
CA PHE A 77 -9.74 -5.29 -10.97
C PHE A 77 -11.20 -5.04 -10.58
N ALA A 78 -12.01 -6.10 -10.43
CA ALA A 78 -13.41 -6.00 -10.02
C ALA A 78 -13.57 -5.56 -8.55
N GLY A 79 -12.55 -5.77 -7.72
CA GLY A 79 -12.51 -5.36 -6.31
C GLY A 79 -11.94 -3.96 -6.07
N ARG A 80 -11.81 -3.12 -7.11
CA ARG A 80 -11.34 -1.73 -6.97
C ARG A 80 -12.39 -0.87 -6.25
N ASP A 81 -11.88 0.04 -5.42
CA ASP A 81 -12.68 0.96 -4.62
C ASP A 81 -12.26 2.40 -4.96
N PRO A 82 -12.97 3.05 -5.90
CA PRO A 82 -12.62 4.40 -6.35
C PRO A 82 -12.66 5.45 -5.24
N GLU A 83 -13.47 5.26 -4.20
CA GLU A 83 -13.56 6.20 -3.08
C GLU A 83 -12.33 6.10 -2.19
N ARG A 84 -11.95 4.87 -1.81
CA ARG A 84 -10.70 4.60 -1.09
C ARG A 84 -9.47 5.11 -1.85
N GLU A 85 -9.44 4.91 -3.17
CA GLU A 85 -8.34 5.40 -4.01
C GLU A 85 -8.26 6.93 -4.03
N ARG A 86 -9.39 7.64 -4.11
CA ARG A 86 -9.43 9.10 -4.01
C ARG A 86 -8.96 9.60 -2.64
N ALA A 87 -9.41 8.97 -1.56
CA ALA A 87 -9.00 9.33 -0.21
C ALA A 87 -7.49 9.14 0.01
N LEU A 88 -6.93 8.04 -0.50
CA LEU A 88 -5.49 7.78 -0.52
C LEU A 88 -4.72 8.90 -1.22
N VAL A 89 -5.16 9.28 -2.43
CA VAL A 89 -4.50 10.34 -3.21
C VAL A 89 -4.57 11.70 -2.51
N ALA A 90 -5.70 12.02 -1.86
CA ALA A 90 -5.86 13.25 -1.10
C ALA A 90 -4.83 13.31 0.06
N ALA A 91 -4.73 12.23 0.85
CA ALA A 91 -3.74 12.15 1.93
C ALA A 91 -2.29 12.24 1.42
N MET A 92 -1.99 11.65 0.26
CA MET A 92 -0.66 11.78 -0.36
C MET A 92 -0.38 13.21 -0.83
N ALA A 93 -1.39 13.95 -1.30
CA ALA A 93 -1.22 15.31 -1.80
C ALA A 93 -0.83 16.30 -0.69
N GLU A 94 -1.31 16.09 0.53
CA GLU A 94 -0.87 16.85 1.72
C GLU A 94 0.63 16.66 1.98
N ARG A 95 1.14 15.44 1.76
CA ARG A 95 2.55 15.09 1.96
C ARG A 95 3.43 15.48 0.77
N ALA A 96 2.89 15.53 -0.44
CA ALA A 96 3.62 15.82 -1.67
C ALA A 96 2.98 16.99 -2.46
N PRO A 97 2.97 18.21 -1.90
CA PRO A 97 2.26 19.35 -2.48
C PRO A 97 2.80 19.76 -3.86
N ARG A 98 4.08 19.51 -4.14
CA ARG A 98 4.69 19.77 -5.47
C ARG A 98 4.08 18.92 -6.59
N LEU A 99 3.63 17.70 -6.28
CA LEU A 99 3.00 16.82 -7.27
C LEU A 99 1.51 17.14 -7.38
N GLY A 100 0.84 17.32 -6.24
CA GLY A 100 -0.58 17.55 -6.14
C GLY A 100 -1.43 16.32 -6.48
N ALA A 101 -2.71 16.36 -6.14
CA ALA A 101 -3.62 15.23 -6.26
C ALA A 101 -3.73 14.66 -7.68
N ALA A 102 -3.78 15.50 -8.72
CA ALA A 102 -3.96 15.03 -10.10
C ALA A 102 -2.78 14.20 -10.63
N ARG A 103 -1.53 14.56 -10.28
CA ARG A 103 -0.35 13.76 -10.68
C ARG A 103 -0.25 12.50 -9.84
N LEU A 104 -0.52 12.61 -8.54
CA LEU A 104 -0.53 11.47 -7.63
C LEU A 104 -1.59 10.44 -7.99
N ALA A 105 -2.78 10.86 -8.44
CA ALA A 105 -3.82 9.95 -8.93
C ALA A 105 -3.32 9.07 -10.08
N ARG A 106 -2.63 9.67 -11.06
CA ARG A 106 -2.08 8.91 -12.20
C ARG A 106 -0.97 7.95 -11.79
N ILE A 107 -0.08 8.39 -10.90
CA ILE A 107 1.00 7.54 -10.36
C ILE A 107 0.40 6.36 -9.61
N MET A 108 -0.55 6.63 -8.70
CA MET A 108 -1.14 5.60 -7.87
C MET A 108 -2.03 4.64 -8.65
N ALA A 109 -2.71 5.09 -9.72
CA ALA A 109 -3.42 4.19 -10.63
C ALA A 109 -2.46 3.14 -11.20
N GLY A 110 -1.32 3.55 -11.77
CA GLY A 110 -0.33 2.61 -12.29
C GLY A 110 0.26 1.69 -11.21
N VAL A 111 0.52 2.21 -10.00
CA VAL A 111 1.03 1.40 -8.88
C VAL A 111 -0.02 0.41 -8.35
N ILE A 112 -1.31 0.74 -8.40
CA ILE A 112 -2.40 -0.19 -8.07
C ILE A 112 -2.51 -1.27 -9.13
N GLU A 113 -2.56 -0.88 -10.39
CA GLU A 113 -2.73 -1.78 -11.55
C GLU A 113 -1.59 -2.80 -11.62
N ALA A 114 -0.33 -2.34 -11.56
CA ALA A 114 0.83 -3.23 -11.55
C ALA A 114 0.81 -4.23 -10.38
N GLY A 115 0.35 -3.80 -9.19
CA GLY A 115 0.22 -4.69 -8.04
C GLY A 115 -0.90 -5.73 -8.20
N LEU A 116 -1.97 -5.39 -8.91
CA LEU A 116 -3.04 -6.35 -9.24
C LEU A 116 -2.57 -7.37 -10.27
N GLU A 117 -1.87 -6.91 -11.31
CA GLU A 117 -1.28 -7.76 -12.36
C GLU A 117 -0.29 -8.76 -11.76
N ALA A 118 0.66 -8.30 -10.94
CA ALA A 118 1.63 -9.17 -10.28
C ALA A 118 0.94 -10.24 -9.40
N ALA A 119 -0.11 -9.88 -8.68
CA ALA A 119 -0.88 -10.82 -7.87
C ALA A 119 -1.68 -11.84 -8.72
N GLU A 120 -2.10 -11.46 -9.93
CA GLU A 120 -2.74 -12.37 -10.89
C GLU A 120 -1.72 -13.35 -11.48
N GLU A 121 -0.53 -12.87 -11.87
CA GLU A 121 0.57 -13.70 -12.37
C GLU A 121 1.04 -14.73 -11.32
N GLU A 122 1.21 -14.31 -10.06
CA GLU A 122 1.59 -15.21 -8.98
C GLU A 122 0.55 -16.32 -8.75
N ARG A 123 -0.74 -15.98 -8.84
CA ARG A 123 -1.82 -16.98 -8.74
C ARG A 123 -1.83 -17.94 -9.92
N ALA A 124 -1.54 -17.46 -11.12
CA ALA A 124 -1.49 -18.29 -12.33
C ALA A 124 -0.26 -19.24 -12.34
N ALA A 125 0.82 -18.87 -11.67
CA ALA A 125 2.04 -19.67 -11.57
C ALA A 125 2.00 -20.78 -10.49
N ARG A 126 0.93 -20.83 -9.68
CA ARG A 126 0.72 -21.83 -8.60
C ARG A 126 -0.22 -22.94 -9.06
#